data_AF-A0A607GXK8-F1
#
_entry.id   AF-A0A607GXK8-F1
#
_cell.length_a   1.000
_cell.length_b   1.000
_cell.length_c   1.000
_cell.angle_alpha   90.00
_cell.angle_beta   90.00
_cell.angle_gamma   90.00
#
_symmetry.space_group_name_H-M   'P 1'
#
loop_
_entity.id
_entity.type
_entity.pdbx_description
1 polymer ?
#
loop_
_entity_poly.entity_id
_entity_poly.type
_entity_poly.pdbx_seq_one_letter_code
_entity_poly.pdbx_strand_id
1 'polypeptide(L)'
;TAVFGGFMPGVIRKYGGDIDELKLRFVGYLYTSGDSRVCEIEMRGRITEIDMGEVKQGEDTSHTYAIKNTYYRLSVDDQELIEIDNLNFIYKKDGKNMIPDRARSALGMN
;
A
#
# COMPACT_ATOMS: atom_id res chain seq x y z
N THR A 1 -6.93 4.30 1.04
CA THR A 1 -6.80 5.69 0.57
C THR A 1 -5.55 6.27 1.19
N ALA A 2 -4.95 7.29 0.58
CA ALA A 2 -3.86 8.08 1.15
C ALA A 2 -4.19 9.57 1.03
N VAL A 3 -3.84 10.36 2.04
CA VAL A 3 -4.04 11.82 2.03
C VAL A 3 -2.66 12.47 1.93
N PHE A 4 -2.48 13.34 0.95
CA PHE A 4 -1.25 14.12 0.81
C PHE A 4 -1.56 15.61 0.93
N GLY A 5 -0.74 16.31 1.71
CA GLY A 5 -0.82 17.76 1.87
C GLY A 5 -0.25 18.48 0.65
N GLY A 6 -0.90 19.58 0.29
CA GLY A 6 -0.53 20.45 -0.81
C GLY A 6 -0.93 19.93 -2.19
N PHE A 7 -0.72 20.79 -3.19
CA PHE A 7 -0.94 20.46 -4.59
C PHE A 7 0.28 19.69 -5.13
N MET A 8 0.10 18.41 -5.46
CA MET A 8 1.18 17.53 -5.93
C MET A 8 0.99 17.08 -7.38
N PRO A 9 1.43 17.87 -8.39
CA PRO A 9 1.26 17.51 -9.80
C PRO A 9 1.83 16.14 -10.19
N GLY A 10 2.91 15.71 -9.52
CA GLY A 10 3.52 14.40 -9.76
C GLY A 10 2.62 13.23 -9.40
N VAL A 11 1.88 13.32 -8.29
CA VAL A 11 0.92 12.29 -7.86
C VAL A 11 -0.34 12.34 -8.72
N ILE A 12 -0.84 13.54 -9.02
CA ILE A 12 -2.02 13.72 -9.88
C ILE A 12 -1.78 13.11 -11.27
N ARG A 13 -0.58 13.27 -11.84
CA ARG A 13 -0.22 12.66 -13.14
C ARG A 13 -0.21 11.13 -13.14
N LYS A 14 -0.19 10.48 -11.98
CA LYS A 14 -0.30 9.01 -11.85
C LYS A 14 -1.74 8.52 -11.87
N TYR A 15 -2.72 9.42 -11.94
CA TYR A 15 -4.13 9.06 -12.10
C TYR A 15 -4.38 8.25 -13.37
N GLY A 16 -5.13 7.15 -13.25
CA GLY A 16 -5.47 6.31 -14.39
C GLY A 16 -4.29 5.52 -14.98
N GLY A 17 -3.16 5.47 -14.27
CA GLY A 17 -2.00 4.66 -14.64
C GLY A 17 -2.26 3.15 -14.61
N ASP A 18 -1.23 2.38 -14.95
CA ASP A 18 -1.31 0.91 -14.96
C ASP A 18 -1.55 0.34 -13.56
N ILE A 19 -2.06 -0.89 -13.48
CA ILE A 19 -2.56 -1.50 -12.24
C ILE A 19 -1.50 -1.65 -11.13
N ASP A 20 -0.20 -1.68 -11.47
CA ASP A 20 0.93 -1.78 -10.53
C ASP A 20 1.90 -0.58 -10.62
N GLU A 21 1.49 0.52 -11.26
CA GLU A 21 2.39 1.65 -11.57
C GLU A 21 2.74 2.50 -10.34
N LEU A 22 1.77 2.76 -9.46
CA LEU A 22 1.96 3.58 -8.27
C LEU A 22 2.62 2.72 -7.18
N LYS A 23 3.83 3.11 -6.78
CA LYS A 23 4.54 2.51 -5.65
C LYS A 23 4.54 3.46 -4.48
N LEU A 24 4.11 2.99 -3.32
CA LEU A 24 4.09 3.75 -2.06
C LEU A 24 4.76 2.96 -0.95
N ARG A 25 5.37 3.70 -0.03
CA ARG A 25 6.05 3.15 1.14
C ARG A 25 5.78 4.07 2.33
N PHE A 26 5.25 3.51 3.39
CA PHE A 26 4.97 4.20 4.64
C PHE A 26 5.80 3.55 5.74
N VAL A 27 6.52 4.37 6.51
CA VAL A 27 7.34 3.88 7.63
C VAL A 27 6.96 4.66 8.87
N GLY A 28 6.78 3.96 9.98
CA GLY A 28 6.45 4.53 11.27
C GLY A 28 7.29 3.88 12.38
N TYR A 29 7.79 4.70 13.29
CA TYR A 29 8.38 4.23 14.54
C TYR A 29 7.30 4.23 15.61
N LEU A 30 6.91 3.05 16.07
CA LEU A 30 5.88 2.83 17.07
C LEU A 30 6.54 2.67 18.43
N TYR A 31 6.12 3.46 19.42
CA TYR A 31 6.62 3.35 20.79
C TYR A 31 5.48 3.04 21.74
N THR A 32 5.67 2.08 22.64
CA THR A 32 4.71 1.75 23.69
C THR A 32 5.46 1.37 24.97
N SER A 33 5.34 2.22 25.99
CA SER A 33 5.78 1.93 27.37
C SER A 33 7.15 1.25 27.52
N GLY A 34 8.17 1.73 26.80
CA GLY A 34 9.54 1.23 26.87
C GLY A 34 9.94 0.25 25.77
N ASP A 35 8.99 -0.19 24.95
CA ASP A 35 9.25 -0.97 23.74
C ASP A 35 9.06 -0.12 22.48
N SER A 36 9.85 -0.39 21.46
CA SER A 36 9.79 0.32 20.19
C SER A 36 9.91 -0.63 19.01
N ARG A 37 9.11 -0.36 17.98
CA ARG A 37 9.01 -1.16 16.78
C ARG A 37 9.05 -0.27 15.54
N VAL A 38 9.73 -0.71 14.49
CA VAL A 38 9.66 -0.09 13.16
C VAL A 38 8.58 -0.82 12.37
N CYS A 39 7.52 -0.11 11.99
CA CYS A 39 6.47 -0.60 11.13
C CYS A 39 6.67 -0.06 9.72
N GLU A 40 6.71 -0.94 8.73
CA GLU A 40 6.82 -0.58 7.32
C GLU A 40 5.66 -1.20 6.52
N ILE A 41 5.06 -0.38 5.66
CA ILE A 41 4.03 -0.77 4.72
C ILE A 41 4.49 -0.42 3.31
N GLU A 42 4.53 -1.41 2.44
CA GLU A 42 4.78 -1.22 1.01
C GLU A 42 3.54 -1.57 0.21
N MET A 43 3.22 -0.72 -0.75
CA MET A 43 2.00 -0.85 -1.55
C MET A 43 2.35 -0.62 -3.01
N ARG A 44 1.72 -1.40 -3.87
CA ARG A 44 1.68 -1.11 -5.31
C ARG A 44 0.26 -1.22 -5.82
N GLY A 45 -0.08 -0.35 -6.76
CA GLY A 45 -1.44 -0.23 -7.24
C GLY A 45 -1.62 0.87 -8.27
N ARG A 46 -2.86 1.33 -8.38
CA ARG A 46 -3.24 2.49 -9.20
C ARG A 46 -4.17 3.44 -8.46
N ILE A 47 -4.05 4.72 -8.76
CA ILE A 47 -5.00 5.74 -8.30
C ILE A 47 -6.28 5.61 -9.13
N THR A 48 -7.41 5.38 -8.48
CA THR A 48 -8.72 5.27 -9.13
C THR A 48 -9.59 6.51 -8.93
N GLU A 49 -9.30 7.31 -7.91
CA GLU A 49 -10.05 8.53 -7.60
C GLU A 49 -9.13 9.56 -6.93
N ILE A 50 -9.38 10.83 -7.22
CA ILE A 50 -8.74 11.96 -6.54
C ILE A 50 -9.85 12.89 -6.07
N ASP A 51 -9.93 13.06 -4.76
CA ASP A 51 -10.74 14.09 -4.13
C ASP A 51 -9.83 15.27 -3.75
N MET A 52 -10.07 16.42 -4.38
CA MET A 52 -9.27 17.62 -4.21
C MET A 52 -9.71 18.45 -2.99
N GLY A 53 -10.83 18.09 -2.34
CA GLY A 53 -11.39 18.85 -1.22
C GLY A 53 -11.74 20.29 -1.59
N GLU A 54 -11.72 21.18 -0.58
CA GLU A 54 -11.91 22.62 -0.75
C GLU A 54 -10.58 23.36 -0.68
N VAL A 55 -10.40 24.36 -1.54
CA VAL A 55 -9.22 25.23 -1.54
C VAL A 55 -9.65 26.61 -1.04
N LYS A 56 -9.30 26.92 0.23
CA LYS A 56 -9.60 28.20 0.87
C LYS A 56 -8.33 28.95 1.21
N GLN A 57 -8.39 30.28 1.09
CA GLN A 57 -7.27 31.14 1.46
C GLN A 57 -6.99 31.03 2.96
N GLY A 58 -5.74 30.71 3.32
CA GLY A 58 -5.31 30.61 4.72
C GLY A 58 -5.55 29.25 5.38
N GLU A 59 -6.14 28.28 4.67
CA GLU A 59 -6.28 26.89 5.13
C GLU A 59 -5.28 25.97 4.42
N ASP A 60 -4.89 24.89 5.11
CA ASP A 60 -4.07 23.86 4.51
C ASP A 60 -4.85 23.12 3.41
N THR A 61 -4.25 23.00 2.24
CA THR A 61 -4.81 22.19 1.15
C THR A 61 -4.36 20.76 1.32
N SER A 62 -5.26 19.78 1.17
CA SER A 62 -4.92 18.37 1.13
C SER A 62 -5.82 17.64 0.14
N HIS A 63 -5.28 16.64 -0.54
CA HIS A 63 -6.05 15.82 -1.48
C HIS A 63 -6.07 14.37 -1.00
N THR A 64 -7.21 13.70 -1.16
CA THR A 64 -7.39 12.28 -0.87
C THR A 64 -7.31 11.47 -2.16
N TYR A 65 -6.48 10.43 -2.15
CA TYR A 65 -6.25 9.54 -3.28
C TYR A 65 -6.79 8.13 -2.94
N ALA A 66 -7.78 7.67 -3.69
CA ALA A 66 -8.21 6.28 -3.61
C ALA A 66 -7.28 5.41 -4.47
N ILE A 67 -6.70 4.40 -3.85
CA ILE A 67 -5.70 3.53 -4.47
C ILE A 67 -6.24 2.09 -4.41
N LYS A 68 -6.31 1.44 -5.56
CA LYS A 68 -6.58 0.00 -5.65
C LYS A 68 -5.24 -0.73 -5.74
N ASN A 69 -4.94 -1.54 -4.73
CA ASN A 69 -3.67 -2.25 -4.64
C ASN A 69 -3.69 -3.59 -5.38
N THR A 70 -2.58 -3.87 -6.06
CA THR A 70 -2.18 -5.18 -6.58
C THR A 70 -1.21 -5.87 -5.62
N TYR A 71 -0.45 -5.09 -4.85
CA TYR A 71 0.53 -5.57 -3.87
C TYR A 71 0.38 -4.83 -2.54
N TYR A 72 0.52 -5.56 -1.44
CA TYR A 72 0.60 -5.05 -0.08
C TYR A 72 1.57 -5.90 0.75
N ARG A 73 2.52 -5.25 1.43
CA ARG A 73 3.36 -5.89 2.43
C ARG A 73 3.38 -5.06 3.71
N LEU A 74 3.21 -5.73 4.84
CA LEU A 74 3.37 -5.17 6.18
C LEU A 74 4.49 -5.90 6.91
N SER A 75 5.46 -5.16 7.39
CA SER A 75 6.58 -5.66 8.17
C SER A 75 6.73 -4.90 9.49
N VAL A 76 7.13 -5.60 10.55
CA VAL A 76 7.49 -5.00 11.84
C VAL A 76 8.86 -5.50 12.25
N ASP A 77 9.80 -4.59 12.55
CA ASP A 77 11.21 -4.90 12.84
C ASP A 77 11.82 -5.85 11.79
N ASP A 78 11.63 -5.51 10.50
CA ASP A 78 12.06 -6.28 9.34
C ASP A 78 11.46 -7.70 9.22
N GLN A 79 10.49 -8.05 10.07
CA GLN A 79 9.76 -9.32 9.99
C GLN A 79 8.43 -9.11 9.24
N GLU A 80 8.27 -9.84 8.12
CA GLU A 80 7.04 -9.83 7.33
C GLU A 80 5.87 -10.43 8.12
N LEU A 81 4.85 -9.62 8.37
CA LEU A 81 3.60 -10.05 9.03
C LEU A 81 2.55 -10.47 8.00
N ILE A 82 2.40 -9.68 6.93
CA ILE A 82 1.41 -9.93 5.88
C ILE A 82 2.03 -9.59 4.53
N GLU A 83 1.90 -10.49 3.57
CA GLU A 83 2.17 -10.21 2.16
C GLU A 83 0.97 -10.65 1.32
N ILE A 84 0.49 -9.75 0.46
CA ILE A 84 -0.56 -10.01 -0.53
C ILE A 84 -0.06 -9.51 -1.88
N ASP A 85 0.04 -10.42 -2.84
CA ASP A 85 0.30 -10.12 -4.25
C ASP A 85 -0.78 -10.78 -5.10
N ASN A 86 -1.71 -9.97 -5.61
CA ASN A 86 -2.84 -10.46 -6.38
C ASN A 86 -2.44 -10.92 -7.79
N LEU A 87 -1.36 -10.37 -8.35
CA LEU A 87 -0.90 -10.71 -9.70
C LEU A 87 -0.15 -12.05 -9.69
N ASN A 88 0.59 -12.30 -8.60
CA ASN A 88 1.38 -13.51 -8.43
C ASN A 88 0.69 -14.57 -7.55
N PHE A 89 -0.57 -14.34 -7.14
CA PHE A 89 -1.34 -15.19 -6.23
C PHE A 89 -0.54 -15.59 -4.97
N ILE A 90 0.02 -14.59 -4.31
CA ILE A 90 0.71 -14.76 -3.03
C ILE A 90 -0.20 -14.20 -1.94
N TYR A 91 -0.44 -15.02 -0.93
CA TYR A 91 -0.99 -14.55 0.33
C TYR A 91 -0.25 -15.25 1.46
N LYS A 92 0.57 -14.49 2.19
CA LYS A 92 1.28 -14.97 3.37
C LYS A 92 0.82 -14.22 4.61
N LYS A 93 0.77 -14.94 5.72
CA LYS A 93 0.54 -14.39 7.05
C LYS A 93 1.51 -15.03 8.03
N ASP A 94 2.27 -14.22 8.77
CA ASP A 94 3.32 -14.66 9.69
C ASP A 94 4.28 -15.67 9.04
N GLY A 95 4.71 -15.38 7.81
CA GLY A 95 5.58 -16.24 6.99
C GLY A 95 4.92 -17.51 6.41
N LYS A 96 3.66 -17.81 6.72
CA LYS A 96 2.95 -18.99 6.23
C LYS A 96 2.13 -18.68 4.98
N ASN A 97 2.28 -19.48 3.93
CA ASN A 97 1.43 -19.39 2.74
C ASN A 97 0.00 -19.83 3.08
N MET A 98 -0.96 -18.94 2.83
CA MET A 98 -2.38 -19.15 3.10
C MET A 98 -3.10 -19.78 1.91
N ILE A 99 -2.52 -19.71 0.71
CA ILE A 99 -3.04 -20.37 -0.49
C ILE A 99 -2.47 -21.80 -0.51
N PRO A 100 -3.32 -22.85 -0.45
CA PRO A 100 -2.85 -24.23 -0.45
C PRO A 100 -1.99 -24.55 -1.68
N ASP A 101 -0.88 -25.27 -1.48
CA ASP A 101 0.05 -25.60 -2.56
C ASP A 101 -0.64 -26.35 -3.70
N ARG A 102 -1.59 -27.25 -3.38
CA ARG A 102 -2.43 -27.93 -4.37
C ARG A 102 -3.15 -26.95 -5.30
N ALA A 103 -3.68 -25.84 -4.76
CA ALA A 103 -4.39 -24.85 -5.56
C ALA A 103 -3.44 -24.11 -6.50
N ARG A 104 -2.24 -23.75 -6.01
CA ARG A 104 -1.19 -23.12 -6.84
C ARG A 104 -0.71 -24.06 -7.95
N SER A 105 -0.40 -25.31 -7.62
CA SER A 105 0.01 -26.32 -8.61
C SER A 105 -1.08 -26.61 -9.64
N ALA A 106 -2.35 -26.69 -9.23
CA ALA A 106 -3.47 -26.88 -10.14
C ALA A 106 -3.64 -25.71 -11.14
N LEU A 107 -3.22 -24.51 -10.75
CA LEU A 107 -3.21 -23.31 -11.59
C LEU A 107 -1.90 -23.16 -12.40
N GLY A 108 -0.99 -24.14 -12.34
CA GLY A 108 0.31 -24.08 -13.03
C GLY A 108 1.30 -23.09 -12.41
N MET A 109 1.06 -22.68 -11.16
CA MET A 109 1.88 -21.73 -10.41
C MET A 109 2.81 -22.50 -9.48
N ASN A 110 3.91 -23.03 -10.03
CA ASN A 110 4.93 -23.74 -9.27
C ASN A 110 6.10 -22.82 -8.90
#